data_AF-A0A087UZ38-F1
#
_entry.id   AF-A0A087UZ38-F1
#
_cell.length_a   1.000
_cell.length_b   1.000
_cell.length_c   1.000
_cell.angle_alpha   90.00
_cell.angle_beta   90.00
_cell.angle_gamma   90.00
#
_symmetry.space_group_name_H-M   'P 1'
#
loop_
_entity.id
_entity.type
_entity.pdbx_description
1 polymer ?
#
loop_
_entity_poly.entity_id
_entity_poly.type
_entity_poly.pdbx_seq_one_letter_code
_entity_poly.pdbx_strand_id
1 'polypeptide(L)'
;LGEEECTLHQLQGCLESLQSVTQNNDLALATTRSELLAVCSRLKESVLCVDEHMKHCFTATQRKVFNHVVAGARQFLLELCVRG
;
A
#
# COMPACT_ATOMS: atom_id res chain seq x y z
N LEU A 1 -18.36 -20.30 -5.35
CA LEU A 1 -17.03 -19.90 -5.85
C LEU A 1 -16.77 -18.50 -5.32
N GLY A 2 -15.98 -18.35 -4.25
CA GLY A 2 -15.74 -17.02 -3.67
C GLY A 2 -15.14 -16.94 -2.26
N GLU A 3 -14.66 -18.04 -1.65
CA GLU A 3 -14.08 -18.00 -0.29
C GLU A 3 -12.55 -17.83 -0.27
N GLU A 4 -11.85 -18.01 -1.40
CA GLU A 4 -10.37 -17.92 -1.45
C GLU A 4 -9.84 -16.47 -1.58
N GLU A 5 -10.67 -15.52 -2.02
CA GLU A 5 -10.27 -14.11 -2.23
C GLU A 5 -10.26 -13.26 -0.95
N CYS A 6 -10.91 -13.72 0.12
CA CYS A 6 -11.00 -12.97 1.39
C CYS A 6 -10.18 -13.63 2.49
N THR A 7 -9.06 -14.23 2.11
CA THR A 7 -8.16 -14.89 3.06
C THR A 7 -7.13 -13.91 3.62
N LEU A 8 -6.74 -14.14 4.87
CA LEU A 8 -5.66 -13.39 5.52
C LEU A 8 -4.35 -13.50 4.72
N HIS A 9 -4.12 -14.64 4.05
CA HIS A 9 -2.95 -14.88 3.22
C HIS A 9 -2.85 -13.89 2.04
N GLN A 10 -3.95 -13.58 1.36
CA GLN A 10 -3.93 -12.61 0.27
C GLN A 10 -3.66 -11.18 0.76
N LEU A 11 -4.30 -10.78 1.87
CA LEU A 11 -4.02 -9.50 2.50
C LEU A 11 -2.55 -9.40 2.91
N GLN A 12 -2.01 -10.47 3.49
CA GLN A 12 -0.62 -10.54 3.91
C GLN A 12 0.33 -10.41 2.72
N GLY A 13 0.04 -11.01 1.56
CA GLY A 13 0.83 -10.82 0.33
C GLY A 13 0.86 -9.35 -0.15
N CYS A 14 -0.25 -8.63 -0.08
CA CYS A 14 -0.27 -7.19 -0.37
C CYS A 14 0.59 -6.40 0.64
N LEU A 15 0.50 -6.75 1.93
CA LEU A 15 1.27 -6.09 2.99
C LEU A 15 2.77 -6.38 2.90
N GLU A 16 3.17 -7.60 2.55
CA GLU A 16 4.58 -7.98 2.32
C GLU A 16 5.18 -7.21 1.15
N SER A 17 4.39 -7.01 0.07
CA SER A 17 4.80 -6.18 -1.08
C SER A 17 5.01 -4.72 -0.67
N LEU A 18 4.14 -4.18 0.18
CA LEU A 18 4.29 -2.83 0.74
C LEU A 18 5.50 -2.73 1.67
N GLN A 19 5.71 -3.75 2.49
CA GLN A 19 6.80 -3.83 3.45
C GLN A 19 8.16 -3.95 2.75
N SER A 20 8.24 -4.70 1.65
CA SER A 20 9.43 -4.80 0.82
C SER A 20 9.91 -3.43 0.33
N VAL A 21 9.02 -2.57 -0.18
CA VAL A 21 9.42 -1.24 -0.68
C VAL A 21 9.84 -0.30 0.45
N THR A 22 9.24 -0.43 1.64
CA THR A 22 9.54 0.44 2.79
C THR A 22 10.76 -0.01 3.59
N GLN A 23 11.03 -1.32 3.67
CA GLN A 23 12.15 -1.89 4.45
C GLN A 23 13.43 -2.08 3.64
N ASN A 24 13.37 -2.26 2.31
CA ASN A 24 14.58 -2.42 1.48
C ASN A 24 15.38 -1.12 1.30
N ASN A 25 15.08 -0.06 2.05
CA ASN A 25 15.68 1.26 1.90
C ASN A 25 15.54 1.85 0.48
N ASP A 26 14.73 1.28 -0.41
CA ASP A 26 14.44 1.81 -1.74
C ASP A 26 14.06 3.30 -1.67
N LEU A 27 13.29 3.67 -0.64
CA LEU A 27 12.90 5.05 -0.36
C LEU A 27 14.07 5.94 0.10
N ALA A 28 14.96 5.39 0.94
CA ALA A 28 16.12 6.10 1.50
C ALA A 28 17.31 6.17 0.51
N LEU A 29 17.32 5.28 -0.49
CA LEU A 29 18.33 5.17 -1.54
C LEU A 29 17.93 5.88 -2.83
N ALA A 30 16.68 6.34 -2.96
CA ALA A 30 16.25 7.16 -4.08
C ALA A 30 16.97 8.51 -4.03
N THR A 31 18.02 8.65 -4.84
CA THR A 31 18.84 9.87 -4.92
C THR A 31 18.45 10.75 -6.10
N THR A 32 17.71 10.17 -7.05
CA THR A 32 17.22 10.88 -8.24
C THR A 32 15.70 10.89 -8.31
N ARG A 33 15.14 11.89 -8.98
CA ARG A 33 13.69 11.99 -9.24
C ARG A 33 13.13 10.76 -9.97
N SER A 34 13.91 10.15 -10.86
CA SER A 34 13.49 8.96 -11.62
C SER A 34 13.40 7.73 -10.71
N GLU A 35 14.35 7.56 -9.79
CA GLU A 35 14.31 6.48 -8.80
C GLU A 35 13.13 6.67 -7.85
N LEU A 36 12.91 7.91 -7.39
CA LEU A 36 11.78 8.23 -6.53
C LEU A 36 10.44 7.90 -7.20
N LEU A 37 10.26 8.26 -8.47
CA LEU A 37 9.05 7.95 -9.24
C LEU A 37 8.85 6.44 -9.42
N ALA A 38 9.91 5.67 -9.66
CA ALA A 38 9.84 4.22 -9.77
C ALA A 38 9.42 3.56 -8.45
N VAL A 39 9.98 4.03 -7.33
CA VAL A 39 9.61 3.59 -5.98
C VAL A 39 8.16 3.95 -5.65
N CYS A 40 7.74 5.16 -6.02
CA CYS A 40 6.36 5.62 -5.89
C CYS A 40 5.36 4.81 -6.71
N SER A 41 5.74 4.34 -7.91
CA SER A 41 4.90 3.43 -8.71
C SER A 41 4.67 2.12 -7.97
N ARG A 42 5.74 1.49 -7.45
CA ARG A 42 5.65 0.24 -6.68
C ARG A 42 4.82 0.40 -5.41
N LEU A 43 4.99 1.52 -4.69
CA LEU A 43 4.17 1.82 -3.50
C LEU A 43 2.69 1.98 -3.84
N LYS A 44 2.37 2.69 -4.94
CA LYS A 44 0.98 2.82 -5.40
C LYS A 44 0.36 1.48 -5.74
N GLU A 45 1.09 0.60 -6.43
CA GLU A 45 0.64 -0.74 -6.77
C GLU A 45 0.36 -1.59 -5.51
N SER A 46 1.28 -1.58 -4.54
CA SER A 46 1.09 -2.28 -3.27
C SER A 46 -0.11 -1.74 -2.47
N VAL A 47 -0.32 -0.43 -2.44
CA VAL A 47 -1.49 0.19 -1.79
C VAL A 47 -2.79 -0.18 -2.52
N LEU A 48 -2.79 -0.19 -3.85
CA LEU A 48 -3.95 -0.61 -4.66
C LEU A 48 -4.36 -2.06 -4.36
N CYS A 49 -3.40 -2.97 -4.18
CA CYS A 49 -3.66 -4.36 -3.78
C CYS A 49 -4.47 -4.42 -2.47
N VAL A 50 -4.03 -3.68 -1.45
CA VAL A 50 -4.73 -3.61 -0.15
C VAL A 50 -6.12 -3.00 -0.32
N ASP A 51 -6.25 -1.92 -1.09
CA ASP A 51 -7.51 -1.21 -1.29
C ASP A 51 -8.57 -2.08 -1.99
N GLU A 52 -8.19 -2.81 -3.03
CA GLU A 52 -9.11 -3.72 -3.72
C GLU A 52 -9.47 -4.93 -2.84
N HIS A 53 -8.52 -5.50 -2.08
CA HIS A 53 -8.84 -6.56 -1.12
C HIS A 53 -9.83 -6.06 -0.05
N MET A 54 -9.61 -4.87 0.51
CA MET A 54 -10.54 -4.28 1.48
C MET A 54 -11.92 -4.00 0.89
N LYS A 55 -11.97 -3.52 -0.35
CA LYS A 55 -13.24 -3.20 -1.02
C LYS A 55 -14.11 -4.44 -1.16
N HIS A 56 -13.53 -5.58 -1.53
CA HIS A 56 -14.24 -6.84 -1.71
C HIS A 56 -14.50 -7.59 -0.40
N CYS A 57 -13.55 -7.56 0.54
CA CYS A 57 -13.55 -8.49 1.68
C CYS A 57 -13.88 -7.84 3.02
N PHE A 58 -13.75 -6.53 3.17
CA PHE A 58 -13.99 -5.87 4.46
C PHE A 58 -15.42 -5.35 4.57
N THR A 59 -16.00 -5.50 5.76
CA THR A 59 -17.24 -4.82 6.13
C THR A 59 -17.07 -3.30 6.17
N ALA A 60 -18.19 -2.56 6.14
CA ALA A 60 -18.15 -1.10 6.23
C ALA A 60 -17.40 -0.59 7.48
N THR A 61 -17.56 -1.27 8.62
CA THR A 61 -16.86 -0.93 9.87
C THR A 61 -15.35 -1.19 9.76
N GLN A 62 -14.95 -2.36 9.25
CA GLN A 62 -13.54 -2.70 9.05
C GLN A 62 -12.86 -1.73 8.08
N ARG A 63 -13.54 -1.35 6.98
CA ARG A 63 -13.04 -0.32 6.06
C ARG A 63 -12.83 1.03 6.74
N LYS A 64 -13.77 1.46 7.58
CA LYS A 64 -13.66 2.73 8.34
C LYS A 64 -12.46 2.73 9.27
N VAL A 65 -12.29 1.66 10.06
CA VAL A 65 -11.18 1.52 11.00
C VAL A 65 -9.86 1.52 10.25
N PHE A 66 -9.75 0.71 9.20
CA PHE A 66 -8.51 0.58 8.46
C PHE A 66 -8.14 1.87 7.72
N ASN A 67 -9.10 2.53 7.06
CA ASN A 67 -8.87 3.83 6.42
C ASN A 67 -8.34 4.87 7.40
N HIS A 68 -8.82 4.85 8.65
CA HIS A 68 -8.30 5.73 9.69
C HIS A 68 -6.85 5.38 10.07
N VAL A 69 -6.53 4.09 10.23
CA VAL A 69 -5.18 3.60 10.56
C VAL A 69 -4.17 3.97 9.47
N VAL A 70 -4.53 3.83 8.19
CA VAL A 70 -3.60 4.09 7.08
C VAL A 70 -3.59 5.53 6.57
N ALA A 71 -4.46 6.40 7.10
CA ALA A 71 -4.61 7.78 6.61
C ALA A 71 -3.28 8.55 6.62
N GLY A 72 -2.52 8.45 7.72
CA GLY A 72 -1.22 9.11 7.84
C GLY A 72 -0.19 8.60 6.82
N ALA A 73 -0.14 7.27 6.62
CA ALA A 73 0.76 6.67 5.65
C ALA A 73 0.41 7.06 4.20
N ARG A 74 -0.89 7.12 3.87
CA ARG A 74 -1.35 7.58 2.54
C ARG A 74 -1.00 9.04 2.30
N GLN A 75 -1.16 9.89 3.32
CA GLN A 75 -0.79 11.31 3.22
C GLN A 75 0.72 11.47 3.00
N PHE A 76 1.55 10.74 3.75
CA PHE A 76 3.00 10.73 3.55
C PHE A 76 3.39 10.30 2.14
N LEU A 77 2.77 9.24 1.60
CA LEU A 77 2.99 8.79 0.23
C LEU A 77 2.61 9.85 -0.81
N LEU A 78 1.47 10.53 -0.63
CA LEU A 78 1.07 11.61 -1.53
C LEU A 78 2.08 12.76 -1.52
N GLU A 79 2.55 13.16 -0.34
CA GLU A 79 3.54 14.22 -0.22
C GLU A 79 4.86 13.84 -0.88
N LEU A 80 5.36 12.65 -0.58
CA LEU A 80 6.60 12.15 -1.16
C LEU A 80 6.52 12.00 -2.68
N CYS A 81 5.44 11.41 -3.19
CA CYS A 81 5.34 11.01 -4.60
C CYS A 81 4.78 12.10 -5.52
N VAL A 82 4.12 13.12 -4.98
CA VAL A 82 3.60 14.26 -5.77
C VAL A 82 4.47 15.50 -5.62
N ARG A 83 5.06 15.72 -4.43
CA ARG A 83 5.86 16.94 -4.16
C ARG A 83 7.37 16.70 -4.16
N GLY A 84 7.84 15.45 -4.13
CA GLY A 84 9.26 15.10 -4.21
C GLY A 84 9.90 15.27 -5.59
#